data_AF-A0A821L9Z8-F1
#
_entry.id   AF-A0A821L9Z8-F1
#
_cell.length_a   1.000
_cell.length_b   1.000
_cell.length_c   1.000
_cell.angle_alpha   90.00
_cell.angle_beta   90.00
_cell.angle_gamma   90.00
#
_symmetry.space_group_name_H-M   'P 1'
#
loop_
_entity.id
_entity.type
_entity.pdbx_description
1 polymer ?
#
loop_
_entity_poly.entity_id
_entity_poly.type
_entity_poly.pdbx_seq_one_letter_code
_entity_poly.pdbx_strand_id
1 'polypeptide(L)'
;IKLNEQLIHNAAVESELERRQIACANTFWSQHNQLSTFLNNTEKETTQIRPRLTSRKHIEHEKDKYNKLANDFSINQIKFQEILEQHSSYLLTLISNNLEESEDIQRSLNELEQEWNRI
;
A
#
# COMPACT_ATOMS: atom_id res chain seq x y z
N ILE A 1 41.03 -17.83 -16.64
CA ILE A 1 40.43 -16.65 -17.29
C ILE A 1 38.90 -16.82 -17.33
N LYS A 2 38.35 -17.78 -18.08
CA LYS A 2 36.88 -18.02 -18.16
C LYS A 2 36.15 -18.19 -16.81
N LEU A 3 36.72 -18.89 -15.83
CA LEU A 3 36.07 -19.10 -14.53
C LEU A 3 36.00 -17.82 -13.68
N ASN A 4 37.06 -16.98 -13.70
CA ASN A 4 37.06 -15.71 -12.98
C ASN A 4 36.08 -14.70 -13.61
N GLU A 5 35.97 -14.69 -14.94
CA GLU A 5 35.00 -13.86 -15.65
C GLU A 5 33.56 -14.27 -15.34
N GLN A 6 33.28 -15.57 -15.24
CA GLN A 6 31.97 -16.10 -14.83
C GLN A 6 31.63 -15.75 -13.37
N LEU A 7 32.60 -15.86 -12.45
CA LEU A 7 32.39 -15.51 -11.04
C LEU A 7 32.10 -14.02 -10.86
N ILE A 8 32.83 -13.15 -11.56
CA ILE A 8 32.59 -11.70 -11.53
C ILE A 8 31.20 -11.37 -12.11
N HIS A 9 30.81 -12.03 -13.20
CA HIS A 9 29.51 -11.84 -13.80
C HIS A 9 28.37 -12.27 -12.87
N ASN A 10 28.48 -13.43 -12.22
CA ASN A 10 27.48 -13.93 -11.28
C ASN A 10 27.33 -13.00 -10.06
N ALA A 11 28.45 -12.55 -9.48
CA ALA A 11 28.42 -11.61 -8.36
C ALA A 11 27.77 -10.26 -8.75
N ALA A 12 27.98 -9.80 -9.98
CA ALA A 12 27.34 -8.58 -10.49
C ALA A 12 25.82 -8.76 -10.66
N VAL A 13 25.38 -9.93 -11.11
CA VAL A 13 23.94 -10.26 -11.25
C VAL A 13 23.26 -10.36 -9.89
N GLU A 14 23.89 -11.02 -8.91
CA GLU A 14 23.39 -11.11 -7.53
C GLU A 14 23.27 -9.72 -6.89
N SER A 15 24.31 -8.88 -7.01
CA SER A 15 24.29 -7.50 -6.50
C SER A 15 23.22 -6.60 -7.14
N GLU A 16 22.90 -6.82 -8.41
CA GLU A 16 21.83 -6.09 -9.10
C GLU A 16 20.44 -6.60 -8.66
N LEU A 17 20.28 -7.91 -8.46
CA LEU A 17 19.05 -8.49 -7.94
C LEU A 17 18.72 -7.98 -6.53
N GLU A 18 19.71 -7.97 -5.64
CA GLU A 18 19.58 -7.42 -4.28
C GLU A 18 19.16 -5.95 -4.30
N ARG A 19 19.77 -5.14 -5.19
CA ARG A 19 19.40 -3.72 -5.34
C ARG A 19 17.95 -3.55 -5.79
N ARG A 20 17.47 -4.39 -6.71
CA ARG A 20 16.08 -4.36 -7.19
C ARG A 20 15.09 -4.79 -6.11
N GLN A 21 15.42 -5.82 -5.34
CA GLN A 21 14.63 -6.25 -4.19
C GLN A 21 14.46 -5.11 -3.18
N ILE A 22 15.57 -4.49 -2.76
CA ILE A 22 15.55 -3.38 -1.79
C ILE A 22 14.74 -2.19 -2.31
N ALA A 23 14.94 -1.79 -3.58
CA ALA A 23 14.20 -0.68 -4.17
C ALA A 23 12.70 -0.98 -4.25
N CYS A 24 12.32 -2.20 -4.64
CA CYS A 24 10.92 -2.61 -4.71
C CYS A 24 10.28 -2.68 -3.33
N ALA A 25 10.95 -3.29 -2.35
CA ALA A 25 10.48 -3.37 -0.97
C ALA A 25 10.30 -1.97 -0.35
N ASN A 26 11.25 -1.06 -0.54
CA ASN A 26 11.15 0.31 -0.04
C ASN A 26 9.95 1.07 -0.64
N THR A 27 9.72 0.94 -1.95
CA THR A 27 8.55 1.55 -2.60
C THR A 27 7.26 0.94 -2.06
N PHE A 28 7.19 -0.39 -1.94
CA PHE A 28 6.04 -1.10 -1.39
C PHE A 28 5.71 -0.59 0.02
N TRP A 29 6.67 -0.64 0.95
CA TRP A 29 6.44 -0.24 2.35
C TRP A 29 6.10 1.25 2.49
N SER A 30 6.73 2.11 1.69
CA SER A 30 6.42 3.55 1.67
C SER A 30 4.95 3.79 1.28
N GLN A 31 4.50 3.19 0.18
CA GLN A 31 3.13 3.35 -0.29
C GLN A 31 2.11 2.67 0.63
N HIS A 32 2.42 1.47 1.13
CA HIS A 32 1.62 0.77 2.12
C HIS A 32 1.37 1.66 3.35
N ASN A 33 2.43 2.23 3.93
CA ASN A 33 2.33 3.08 5.12
C ASN A 33 1.54 4.37 4.86
N GLN A 34 1.72 4.97 3.69
CA GLN A 34 0.91 6.12 3.28
C GLN A 34 -0.57 5.78 3.20
N LEU A 35 -0.90 4.63 2.61
CA LEU A 35 -2.29 4.21 2.45
C LEU A 35 -2.93 3.81 3.78
N SER A 36 -2.24 3.04 4.61
CA SER A 36 -2.74 2.68 5.95
C SER A 36 -2.96 3.93 6.82
N THR A 37 -2.06 4.92 6.75
CA THR A 37 -2.26 6.21 7.43
C THR A 37 -3.50 6.94 6.92
N PHE A 38 -3.70 6.96 5.61
CA PHE A 38 -4.89 7.55 4.99
C PHE A 38 -6.17 6.85 5.48
N LEU A 39 -6.23 5.52 5.43
CA LEU A 39 -7.39 4.73 5.85
C LEU A 39 -7.74 4.96 7.33
N ASN A 40 -6.74 4.95 8.22
CA ASN A 40 -6.93 5.23 9.64
C ASN A 40 -7.52 6.63 9.88
N ASN A 41 -7.07 7.63 9.12
CA ASN A 41 -7.61 8.99 9.21
C ASN A 41 -9.04 9.06 8.65
N THR A 42 -9.31 8.44 7.50
CA THR A 42 -10.64 8.38 6.89
C THR A 42 -11.65 7.70 7.82
N GLU A 43 -11.29 6.60 8.48
CA GLU A 43 -12.16 5.94 9.45
C GLU A 43 -12.49 6.87 10.64
N LYS A 44 -11.47 7.53 11.20
CA LYS A 44 -11.65 8.49 12.30
C LYS A 44 -12.53 9.66 11.90
N GLU A 45 -12.36 10.20 10.70
CA GLU A 45 -13.18 11.33 10.24
C GLU A 45 -14.62 10.89 9.96
N THR A 46 -14.82 9.70 9.38
CA THR A 46 -16.15 9.15 9.10
C THR A 46 -16.94 8.89 10.39
N THR A 47 -16.30 8.34 11.42
CA THR A 47 -16.95 8.11 12.73
C THR A 47 -17.30 9.41 13.48
N GLN A 48 -16.65 10.52 13.13
CA GLN A 48 -16.93 11.85 13.69
C GLN A 48 -18.07 12.58 12.96
N ILE A 49 -18.54 12.06 11.82
CA ILE A 49 -19.69 12.63 11.11
C ILE A 49 -20.95 12.42 11.97
N ARG A 50 -21.59 13.53 12.36
CA ARG A 50 -22.73 13.52 13.28
C ARG A 50 -24.00 14.00 12.56
N PRO A 51 -24.77 13.09 11.95
CA PRO A 51 -25.97 13.46 11.19
C PRO A 51 -27.16 13.86 12.09
N ARG A 52 -27.08 13.68 13.41
CA ARG A 52 -28.22 13.80 14.34
C ARG A 52 -28.47 15.19 14.94
N LEU A 53 -28.01 16.26 14.30
CA LEU A 53 -28.27 17.63 14.76
C LEU A 53 -29.28 18.37 13.86
N THR A 54 -30.09 19.23 14.47
CA THR A 54 -31.40 19.67 13.97
C THR A 54 -31.38 20.81 12.95
N SER A 55 -30.23 21.43 12.66
CA SER A 55 -30.18 22.56 11.73
C SER A 55 -29.81 22.12 10.30
N ARG A 56 -30.51 22.67 9.30
CA ARG A 56 -30.18 22.45 7.88
C ARG A 56 -28.73 22.80 7.55
N LYS A 57 -28.19 23.87 8.15
CA LYS A 57 -26.78 24.28 7.97
C LYS A 57 -25.81 23.21 8.48
N HIS A 58 -26.11 22.60 9.62
CA HIS A 58 -25.30 21.51 10.17
C HIS A 58 -25.34 20.29 9.25
N ILE A 59 -26.53 19.90 8.78
CA ILE A 59 -26.68 18.75 7.86
C ILE A 59 -25.88 18.98 6.56
N GLU A 60 -25.94 20.18 5.98
CA GLU A 60 -25.17 20.47 4.76
C GLU A 60 -23.66 20.43 5.03
N HIS A 61 -23.21 20.97 6.16
CA HIS A 61 -21.79 20.91 6.55
C HIS A 61 -21.27 19.49 6.72
N GLU A 62 -22.03 18.61 7.37
CA GLU A 62 -21.66 17.21 7.53
C GLU A 62 -21.69 16.45 6.19
N LYS A 63 -22.62 16.79 5.31
CA LYS A 63 -22.68 16.26 3.94
C LYS A 63 -21.47 16.70 3.10
N ASP A 64 -21.03 17.95 3.23
CA ASP A 64 -19.84 18.44 2.54
C ASP A 64 -18.57 17.72 3.02
N LYS A 65 -18.45 17.47 4.33
CA LYS A 65 -17.36 16.62 4.86
C LYS A 65 -17.38 15.22 4.27
N TYR A 66 -18.56 14.58 4.27
CA TYR A 66 -18.72 13.25 3.71
C TYR A 66 -18.33 13.20 2.22
N ASN A 67 -18.81 14.16 1.42
CA ASN A 67 -18.49 14.23 0.00
C ASN A 67 -16.98 14.41 -0.25
N LYS A 68 -16.32 15.21 0.60
CA LYS A 68 -14.87 15.37 0.53
C LYS A 68 -14.15 14.06 0.83
N LEU A 69 -14.53 13.37 1.91
CA LEU A 69 -13.95 12.06 2.25
C LEU A 69 -14.17 11.03 1.14
N ALA A 70 -15.37 10.97 0.57
CA ALA A 70 -15.69 10.06 -0.54
C ALA A 70 -14.84 10.36 -1.78
N ASN A 71 -14.63 11.64 -2.10
CA ASN A 71 -13.75 12.03 -3.20
C ASN A 71 -12.28 11.66 -2.92
N ASP A 72 -11.78 11.95 -1.72
CA ASP A 72 -10.42 11.61 -1.33
C ASP A 72 -10.20 10.08 -1.33
N PHE A 73 -11.21 9.31 -0.92
CA PHE A 73 -11.20 7.85 -0.98
C PHE A 73 -11.14 7.34 -2.43
N SER A 74 -11.96 7.89 -3.32
CA SER A 74 -11.95 7.53 -4.74
C SER A 74 -10.61 7.85 -5.41
N ILE A 75 -9.97 8.97 -5.07
CA ILE A 75 -8.63 9.31 -5.59
C ILE A 75 -7.58 8.29 -5.14
N ASN A 76 -7.66 7.80 -3.90
CA ASN A 76 -6.70 6.82 -3.38
C ASN A 76 -6.98 5.38 -3.83
N GLN A 77 -8.11 5.12 -4.51
CA GLN A 77 -8.43 3.81 -5.07
C GLN A 77 -7.38 3.35 -6.10
N ILE A 78 -6.86 4.27 -6.91
CA ILE A 78 -5.81 3.95 -7.90
C ILE A 78 -4.53 3.49 -7.19
N LYS A 79 -4.12 4.20 -6.13
CA LYS A 79 -2.93 3.82 -5.35
C LYS A 79 -3.09 2.47 -4.67
N PHE A 80 -4.29 2.18 -4.16
CA PHE A 80 -4.61 0.88 -3.59
C PHE A 80 -4.46 -0.25 -4.62
N GLN A 81 -5.00 -0.05 -5.83
CA GLN A 81 -4.84 -0.99 -6.94
C GLN A 81 -3.37 -1.19 -7.35
N GLU A 82 -2.59 -0.11 -7.43
CA GLU A 82 -1.15 -0.19 -7.76
C GLU A 82 -0.38 -1.04 -6.74
N ILE A 83 -0.66 -0.88 -5.44
CA ILE A 83 -0.04 -1.68 -4.37
C ILE A 83 -0.45 -3.16 -4.50
N LEU A 84 -1.74 -3.42 -4.72
CA LEU A 84 -2.30 -4.78 -4.81
C LEU A 84 -1.90 -5.55 -6.06
N GLU A 85 -1.74 -4.88 -7.21
CA GLU A 85 -1.51 -5.55 -8.49
C GLU A 85 -0.03 -5.51 -8.93
N GLN A 86 0.63 -4.36 -8.83
CA GLN A 86 1.94 -4.15 -9.44
C GLN A 86 3.08 -4.46 -8.48
N HIS A 87 2.99 -3.95 -7.24
CA HIS A 87 4.10 -4.05 -6.30
C HIS A 87 4.11 -5.37 -5.55
N SER A 88 2.95 -5.89 -5.17
CA SER A 88 2.81 -7.21 -4.55
C SER A 88 3.35 -8.32 -5.46
N SER A 89 2.86 -8.43 -6.70
CA SER A 89 3.20 -9.51 -7.62
C SER A 89 4.67 -9.51 -8.00
N TYR A 90 5.22 -8.31 -8.28
CA TYR A 90 6.62 -8.16 -8.63
C TYR A 90 7.54 -8.40 -7.43
N LEU A 91 7.22 -7.86 -6.26
CA LEU A 91 8.02 -8.06 -5.04
C LEU A 91 8.00 -9.52 -4.60
N LEU A 92 6.82 -10.16 -4.55
CA LEU A 92 6.66 -11.58 -4.20
C LEU A 92 7.43 -12.50 -5.17
N THR A 93 7.51 -12.13 -6.45
CA THR A 93 8.35 -12.85 -7.41
C THR A 93 9.84 -12.71 -7.07
N LEU A 94 10.28 -11.48 -6.76
CA LEU A 94 11.68 -11.17 -6.44
C LEU A 94 12.15 -11.82 -5.13
N ILE A 95 11.27 -11.94 -4.13
CA ILE A 95 11.59 -12.54 -2.82
C ILE A 95 11.06 -13.97 -2.68
N SER A 96 10.65 -14.62 -3.77
CA SER A 96 10.04 -15.96 -3.74
C SER A 96 10.88 -17.03 -3.03
N ASN A 97 12.20 -16.83 -2.92
CA ASN A 97 13.13 -17.70 -2.19
C ASN A 97 13.22 -17.39 -0.68
N ASN A 98 12.64 -16.27 -0.22
CA ASN A 98 12.54 -15.85 1.17
C ASN A 98 11.09 -15.98 1.65
N LEU A 99 10.75 -17.18 2.16
CA LEU A 99 9.39 -17.52 2.55
C LEU A 99 8.82 -16.59 3.64
N GLU A 100 9.64 -16.25 4.65
CA GLU A 100 9.23 -15.42 5.79
C GLU A 100 8.82 -14.01 5.34
N GLU A 101 9.65 -13.38 4.51
CA GLU A 101 9.37 -12.03 3.99
C GLU A 101 8.15 -12.01 3.04
N SER A 102 7.99 -13.08 2.25
CA SER A 102 6.83 -13.27 1.38
C SER A 102 5.52 -13.39 2.18
N GLU A 103 5.54 -14.18 3.26
CA GLU A 103 4.38 -14.34 4.15
C GLU A 103 4.02 -13.04 4.87
N ASP A 104 5.01 -12.28 5.32
CA ASP A 104 4.78 -10.99 5.97
C ASP A 104 4.17 -9.95 5.02
N ILE A 105 4.68 -9.85 3.79
CA ILE A 105 4.10 -8.97 2.77
C ILE A 105 2.66 -9.39 2.43
N GLN A 106 2.42 -10.70 2.26
CA GLN A 106 1.06 -11.18 1.99
C GLN A 106 0.11 -10.88 3.15
N ARG A 107 0.57 -11.00 4.40
CA ARG A 107 -0.21 -10.64 5.58
C ARG A 107 -0.56 -9.16 5.59
N SER A 108 0.43 -8.28 5.40
CA SER A 108 0.21 -6.84 5.36
C SER A 108 -0.74 -6.42 4.23
N LEU A 109 -0.65 -7.07 3.06
CA LEU A 109 -1.60 -6.84 1.95
C LEU A 109 -3.04 -7.22 2.33
N ASN A 110 -3.21 -8.38 2.96
CA ASN A 110 -4.53 -8.84 3.40
C ASN A 110 -5.12 -7.91 4.47
N GLU A 111 -4.30 -7.42 5.41
CA GLU A 111 -4.71 -6.45 6.42
C GLU A 111 -5.15 -5.13 5.76
N LEU A 112 -4.36 -4.62 4.82
CA LEU A 112 -4.67 -3.40 4.07
C LEU A 112 -5.97 -3.52 3.25
N GLU A 113 -6.19 -4.67 2.62
CA GLU A 113 -7.43 -4.96 1.88
C GLU A 113 -8.65 -5.03 2.81
N GLN A 114 -8.50 -5.64 4.00
CA GLN A 114 -9.56 -5.65 5.01
C GLN A 114 -9.88 -4.25 5.53
N GLU A 115 -8.86 -3.44 5.81
CA GLU A 115 -9.04 -2.04 6.21
C GLU A 115 -9.76 -1.24 5.13
N TRP A 116 -9.37 -1.40 3.87
CA TRP A 116 -9.99 -0.76 2.72
C TRP A 116 -11.47 -1.13 2.58
N ASN A 117 -11.79 -2.42 2.66
CA ASN A 117 -13.17 -2.92 2.50
C ASN A 117 -14.09 -2.55 3.68
N ARG A 118 -13.53 -2.29 4.86
CA ARG A 118 -14.29 -1.90 6.06
C ARG A 118 -14.76 -0.45 6.00
N ILE A 119 -13.95 0.44 5.43
CA ILE A 119 -14.22 1.88 5.30
C ILE A 119 -15.27 2.13 4.22
#